data_AF-A0A938KB53-F1
#
_entry.id   AF-A0A938KB53-F1
#
_cell.length_a   1.000
_cell.length_b   1.000
_cell.length_c   1.000
_cell.angle_alpha   90.00
_cell.angle_beta   90.00
_cell.angle_gamma   90.00
#
_symmetry.space_group_name_H-M   'P 1'
#
loop_
_entity.id
_entity.type
_entity.pdbx_description
1 polymer ?
#
loop_
_entity_poly.entity_id
_entity_poly.type
_entity_poly.pdbx_seq_one_letter_code
_entity_poly.pdbx_strand_id
1 'polypeptide(L)'
;LRGVRAGNSVSDWLIRLAMMASAITAWDVFLDPQMVGEDYWVWQSAGPAFRGIPLVNYLGWLATASITSAIALALCGTPQRVTRLPIVVYATLAGLSTIGFVFLFDDLVVAVVGGVLMGVFVLVGIRHSKGRGA
;
A
#
# COMPACT_ATOMS: atom_id res chain seq x y z
N LEU A 1 -13.93 -5.39 36.91
CA LEU A 1 -12.96 -4.63 36.07
C LEU A 1 -11.98 -5.59 35.38
N ARG A 2 -12.51 -6.58 34.62
CA ARG A 2 -11.73 -7.71 34.08
C ARG A 2 -11.08 -7.33 32.75
N GLY A 3 -9.79 -7.65 32.61
CA GLY A 3 -9.13 -7.85 31.33
C GLY A 3 -8.15 -6.74 30.94
N VAL A 4 -6.98 -6.70 31.60
CA VAL A 4 -5.78 -6.14 30.98
C VAL A 4 -5.55 -6.98 29.72
N ARG A 5 -5.97 -6.45 28.57
CA ARG A 5 -5.67 -7.01 27.25
C ARG A 5 -4.15 -7.16 27.18
N ALA A 6 -3.66 -8.34 26.82
CA ALA A 6 -2.26 -8.54 26.48
C ALA A 6 -1.88 -7.44 25.47
N GLY A 7 -1.09 -6.46 25.92
CA GLY A 7 -0.78 -5.27 25.15
C GLY A 7 0.10 -5.65 23.98
N ASN A 8 -0.32 -5.32 22.76
CA ASN A 8 0.61 -5.32 21.63
C ASN A 8 1.83 -4.46 22.01
N SER A 9 3.03 -4.97 21.80
CA SER A 9 4.25 -4.19 22.02
C SER A 9 4.26 -2.97 21.07
N VAL A 10 4.97 -1.91 21.47
CA VAL A 10 5.16 -0.73 20.61
C VAL A 10 5.75 -1.12 19.25
N SER A 11 6.62 -2.14 19.20
CA SER A 11 7.17 -2.66 17.96
C SER A 11 6.10 -3.26 17.05
N ASP A 12 5.16 -4.03 17.57
CA ASP A 12 4.09 -4.63 16.77
C ASP A 12 3.16 -3.57 16.19
N TRP A 13 2.89 -2.52 16.97
CA TRP A 13 2.10 -1.38 16.51
C TRP A 13 2.82 -0.63 15.38
N LEU A 14 4.12 -0.34 15.54
CA LEU A 14 4.94 0.33 14.52
C LEU A 14 5.06 -0.50 13.23
N ILE A 15 5.23 -1.83 13.35
CA ILE A 15 5.30 -2.72 12.19
C ILE A 15 3.97 -2.68 11.42
N ARG A 16 2.83 -2.76 12.12
CA ARG A 16 1.51 -2.67 11.47
C ARG A 16 1.30 -1.33 10.80
N LEU A 17 1.66 -0.24 11.48
CA LEU A 17 1.57 1.11 10.93
C LEU A 17 2.38 1.22 9.64
N ALA A 18 3.66 0.82 9.67
CA ALA A 18 4.54 0.88 8.52
C ALA A 18 4.02 0.03 7.36
N MET A 19 3.51 -1.17 7.65
CA MET A 19 2.93 -2.05 6.63
C MET A 19 1.67 -1.46 5.99
N MET A 20 0.75 -0.90 6.79
CA MET A 20 -0.47 -0.30 6.29
C MET A 20 -0.18 0.94 5.44
N ALA A 21 0.65 1.85 5.95
CA ALA A 21 1.00 3.08 5.25
C ALA A 21 1.73 2.79 3.94
N SER A 22 2.75 1.93 3.98
CA SER A 22 3.57 1.63 2.80
C SER A 22 2.79 0.83 1.75
N ALA A 23 1.89 -0.07 2.15
CA ALA A 23 1.07 -0.82 1.20
C ALA A 23 0.07 0.09 0.46
N ILE A 24 -0.50 1.10 1.14
CA ILE A 24 -1.35 2.10 0.51
C ILE A 24 -0.52 2.96 -0.46
N THR A 25 0.60 3.53 -0.01
CA THR A 25 1.44 4.38 -0.87
C THR A 25 2.05 3.63 -2.05
N ALA A 26 2.31 2.33 -1.92
CA ALA A 26 2.76 1.52 -3.05
C ALA A 26 1.74 1.44 -4.20
N TRP A 27 0.44 1.60 -3.90
CA TRP A 27 -0.59 1.66 -4.93
C TRP A 27 -0.54 2.97 -5.73
N ASP A 28 -0.09 4.08 -5.13
CA ASP A 28 0.03 5.37 -5.83
C ASP A 28 1.07 5.34 -6.95
N VAL A 29 2.01 4.39 -6.89
CA VAL A 29 2.96 4.14 -7.98
C VAL A 29 2.26 3.65 -9.25
N PHE A 30 1.04 3.11 -9.14
CA PHE A 30 0.16 2.85 -10.28
C PHE A 30 -0.84 3.99 -10.50
N LEU A 31 -1.53 4.41 -9.44
CA LEU A 31 -2.62 5.39 -9.55
C LEU A 31 -2.13 6.72 -10.13
N ASP A 32 -1.04 7.28 -9.59
CA ASP A 32 -0.60 8.62 -10.01
C ASP A 32 -0.10 8.64 -11.46
N PRO A 33 0.75 7.70 -11.93
CA PRO A 33 1.10 7.67 -13.35
C PRO A 33 -0.09 7.41 -14.27
N GLN A 34 -1.11 6.67 -13.83
CA GLN A 34 -2.33 6.51 -14.62
C GLN A 34 -3.06 7.84 -14.74
N MET A 35 -3.24 8.56 -13.63
CA MET A 35 -3.93 9.86 -13.63
C MET A 35 -3.19 10.94 -14.43
N VAL A 36 -1.85 10.88 -14.46
CA VAL A 36 -1.03 11.78 -15.29
C VAL A 36 -1.01 11.35 -16.75
N GLY A 37 -0.88 10.05 -17.02
CA GLY A 37 -0.85 9.51 -18.38
C GLY A 37 -2.17 9.69 -19.14
N GLU A 38 -3.28 9.76 -18.41
CA GLU A 38 -4.62 10.01 -18.95
C GLU A 38 -5.04 11.50 -18.86
N ASP A 39 -4.08 12.41 -18.65
CA ASP A 39 -4.29 13.88 -18.59
C ASP A 39 -5.28 14.37 -17.50
N TYR A 40 -5.64 13.54 -16.52
CA TYR A 40 -6.47 13.99 -15.40
C TYR A 40 -5.70 14.92 -14.46
N TRP A 41 -4.41 14.68 -14.27
CA TRP A 41 -3.52 15.50 -13.44
C TRP A 41 -2.32 16.01 -14.22
N VAL A 42 -2.02 17.30 -14.05
CA VAL A 42 -0.86 17.93 -14.67
C VAL A 42 0.01 18.52 -13.58
N TRP A 43 1.28 18.13 -13.57
CA TRP A 43 2.27 18.62 -12.62
C TRP A 43 3.23 19.59 -13.29
N GLN A 44 3.59 20.66 -12.58
CA GLN A 44 4.69 21.52 -12.99
C GLN A 44 6.02 20.88 -12.61
N SER A 45 7.04 21.04 -13.45
CA SER A 45 8.37 20.48 -13.19
C SER A 45 8.99 21.11 -11.93
N ALA A 46 8.95 20.38 -10.83
CA ALA A 46 9.51 20.80 -9.55
C ALA A 46 10.32 19.67 -8.92
N GLY A 47 11.65 19.75 -9.04
CA GLY A 47 12.58 18.84 -8.37
C GLY A 47 12.56 17.39 -8.88
N PRO A 48 13.04 16.43 -8.07
CA PRO A 48 13.02 15.01 -8.42
C PRO A 48 11.60 14.50 -8.62
N ALA A 49 11.40 13.72 -9.68
CA ALA A 49 10.09 13.19 -10.05
C ALA A 49 10.18 11.73 -10.54
N PHE A 50 9.13 10.97 -10.30
CA PHE A 50 8.91 9.65 -10.92
C PHE A 50 7.82 9.80 -11.97
N ARG A 51 8.13 9.49 -13.24
CA ARG A 51 7.20 9.66 -14.38
C ARG A 51 6.54 11.04 -14.48
N GLY A 52 7.24 12.10 -14.05
CA GLY A 52 6.73 13.48 -14.05
C GLY A 52 5.98 13.87 -12.77
N ILE A 53 5.72 12.93 -11.86
CA ILE A 53 5.11 13.18 -10.56
C ILE A 53 6.19 13.54 -9.53
N PRO A 54 6.11 14.72 -8.87
CA PRO A 54 7.07 15.12 -7.85
C PRO A 54 7.17 14.10 -6.71
N LEU A 55 8.39 13.76 -6.27
CA LEU A 55 8.57 12.78 -5.19
C LEU A 55 7.93 13.20 -3.87
N VAL A 56 7.76 14.50 -3.65
CA VAL A 56 7.04 15.04 -2.48
C VAL A 56 5.57 14.60 -2.45
N ASN A 57 4.96 14.28 -3.59
CA ASN A 57 3.59 13.75 -3.64
C ASN A 57 3.50 12.38 -2.99
N TYR A 58 4.40 11.46 -3.35
CA TYR A 58 4.49 10.13 -2.73
C TYR A 58 4.81 10.22 -1.23
N LEU A 59 5.64 11.18 -0.81
CA LEU A 59 5.89 11.44 0.61
C LEU A 59 4.64 11.96 1.33
N GLY A 60 3.86 12.83 0.68
CA GLY A 60 2.58 13.33 1.19
C GLY A 60 1.57 12.20 1.37
N TRP A 61 1.49 11.29 0.39
CA TRP A 61 0.67 10.08 0.49
C TRP A 61 1.14 9.15 1.60
N LEU A 62 2.46 8.94 1.77
CA LEU A 62 2.99 8.16 2.88
C LEU A 62 2.65 8.76 4.25
N ALA A 63 2.76 10.08 4.38
CA ALA A 63 2.38 10.79 5.60
C ALA A 63 0.87 10.65 5.87
N THR A 64 0.04 10.84 4.84
CA THR A 64 -1.42 10.72 4.93
C THR A 64 -1.84 9.30 5.29
N ALA A 65 -1.26 8.29 4.63
CA ALA A 65 -1.51 6.88 4.89
C ALA A 65 -1.03 6.49 6.31
N SER A 66 0.07 7.08 6.79
CA SER A 66 0.54 6.88 8.17
C SER A 66 -0.44 7.44 9.19
N ILE A 67 -0.90 8.68 9.00
CA ILE A 67 -1.85 9.32 9.93
C ILE A 67 -3.17 8.54 9.94
N THR A 68 -3.72 8.23 8.78
CA THR A 68 -5.00 7.49 8.69
C THR A 68 -4.88 6.07 9.24
N SER A 69 -3.75 5.39 9.01
CA SER A 69 -3.47 4.06 9.58
C SER A 69 -3.30 4.12 11.10
N ALA A 70 -2.62 5.13 11.64
CA ALA A 70 -2.47 5.32 13.07
C ALA A 70 -3.83 5.54 13.75
N ILE A 71 -4.69 6.38 13.14
CA ILE A 71 -6.07 6.58 13.59
C ILE A 71 -6.84 5.25 13.55
N ALA A 72 -6.77 4.51 12.45
CA ALA A 72 -7.45 3.21 12.34
C ALA A 72 -6.97 2.21 13.40
N LEU A 73 -5.66 2.11 13.65
CA LEU A 73 -5.11 1.24 14.69
C LEU A 73 -5.55 1.65 16.10
N ALA A 74 -5.65 2.96 16.37
CA ALA A 74 -6.08 3.49 17.66
C ALA A 74 -7.58 3.25 17.91
N LEU A 75 -8.42 3.45 16.88
CA LEU A 75 -9.87 3.39 17.02
C LEU A 75 -10.47 1.98 16.83
N CYS A 76 -9.92 1.21 15.89
CA CYS A 76 -10.49 -0.10 15.53
C CYS A 76 -9.81 -1.28 16.24
N GLY A 77 -8.62 -1.08 16.82
CA GLY A 77 -7.87 -2.13 17.51
C GLY A 77 -7.54 -3.33 16.63
N THR A 78 -7.25 -4.48 17.25
CA THR A 78 -6.94 -5.72 16.52
C THR A 78 -8.23 -6.41 16.04
N PRO A 79 -8.34 -6.77 14.75
CA PRO A 79 -9.52 -7.46 14.24
C PRO A 79 -9.74 -8.79 14.95
N GLN A 80 -11.01 -9.07 15.32
CA GLN A 80 -11.42 -10.31 16.01
C GLN A 80 -11.38 -11.56 15.11
N ARG A 81 -11.43 -11.39 13.78
CA ARG A 81 -11.28 -12.48 12.81
C ARG A 81 -10.19 -12.15 11.81
N VAL A 82 -9.24 -13.07 11.66
CA VAL A 82 -8.21 -13.02 10.62
C VAL A 82 -8.80 -13.66 9.36
N THR A 83 -8.96 -12.88 8.29
CA THR A 83 -9.42 -13.34 6.98
C THR A 83 -8.36 -13.10 5.91
N ARG A 84 -8.39 -13.88 4.84
CA ARG A 84 -7.51 -13.70 3.67
C ARG A 84 -8.01 -12.63 2.70
N LEU A 85 -9.22 -12.12 2.90
CA LEU A 85 -9.86 -11.19 1.97
C LEU A 85 -8.99 -9.96 1.63
N PRO A 86 -8.34 -9.25 2.58
CA PRO A 86 -7.48 -8.11 2.24
C PRO A 86 -6.30 -8.49 1.34
N ILE A 87 -5.71 -9.68 1.53
CA ILE A 87 -4.61 -10.18 0.69
C ILE A 87 -5.13 -10.44 -0.72
N VAL A 88 -6.31 -11.07 -0.85
CA VAL A 88 -6.92 -11.35 -2.15
C VAL A 88 -7.25 -10.04 -2.88
N VAL A 89 -7.90 -9.09 -2.21
CA VAL A 89 -8.24 -7.79 -2.81
C VAL A 89 -6.99 -7.04 -3.26
N TYR A 90 -5.97 -6.96 -2.39
CA TYR A 90 -4.73 -6.26 -2.70
C TYR A 90 -3.92 -6.95 -3.81
N ALA A 91 -3.89 -8.29 -3.84
CA ALA A 91 -3.23 -9.05 -4.90
C ALA A 91 -3.95 -8.92 -6.24
N THR A 92 -5.29 -8.92 -6.23
CA THR A 92 -6.09 -8.66 -7.44
C THR A 92 -5.81 -7.26 -7.97
N LEU A 93 -5.79 -6.25 -7.09
CA LEU A 93 -5.47 -4.87 -7.48
C LEU A 93 -4.06 -4.79 -8.09
N ALA A 94 -3.04 -5.34 -7.41
CA ALA A 94 -1.67 -5.36 -7.91
C ALA A 94 -1.55 -6.06 -9.28
N GLY A 95 -2.20 -7.23 -9.43
CA GLY A 95 -2.19 -8.00 -10.67
C GLY A 95 -2.87 -7.27 -11.83
N LEU A 96 -4.08 -6.75 -11.60
CA LEU A 96 -4.84 -6.03 -12.62
C LEU A 96 -4.17 -4.70 -13.01
N SER A 97 -3.62 -3.95 -12.05
CA SER A 97 -2.85 -2.75 -12.35
C SER A 97 -1.60 -3.07 -13.16
N THR A 98 -0.86 -4.12 -12.80
CA THR A 98 0.33 -4.55 -13.58
C THR A 98 -0.07 -4.91 -15.01
N ILE A 99 -1.12 -5.71 -15.20
CA ILE A 99 -1.64 -6.08 -16.53
C ILE A 99 -2.08 -4.83 -17.30
N GLY A 100 -2.83 -3.93 -16.67
CA GLY A 100 -3.26 -2.68 -17.29
C GLY A 100 -2.09 -1.83 -17.78
N PHE A 101 -1.04 -1.69 -16.98
CA PHE A 101 0.14 -0.92 -17.37
C PHE A 101 0.99 -1.58 -18.47
N VAL A 102 0.98 -2.92 -18.57
CA VAL A 102 1.65 -3.63 -19.66
C VAL A 102 0.89 -3.54 -20.98
N PHE A 103 -0.45 -3.63 -20.94
CA PHE A 103 -1.25 -3.85 -22.16
C PHE A 103 -2.18 -2.70 -22.57
N LEU A 104 -2.51 -1.79 -21.64
CA LEU A 104 -3.48 -0.71 -21.87
C LEU A 104 -2.84 0.67 -21.81
N PHE A 105 -1.88 0.89 -20.90
CA PHE A 105 -1.25 2.20 -20.67
C PHE A 105 0.18 2.31 -21.23
N ASP A 106 0.69 1.25 -21.86
CA ASP A 106 2.02 1.21 -22.52
C ASP A 106 3.20 1.74 -21.68
N ASP A 107 3.14 1.55 -20.35
CA ASP A 107 4.19 1.98 -19.42
C ASP A 107 4.72 0.80 -18.61
N LEU A 108 5.71 0.13 -19.22
CA LEU A 108 6.39 -1.03 -18.64
C LEU A 108 7.19 -0.69 -17.37
N VAL A 109 7.68 0.54 -17.23
CA VAL A 109 8.43 0.94 -16.03
C VAL A 109 7.48 0.97 -14.84
N VAL A 110 6.31 1.58 -15.00
CA VAL A 110 5.29 1.61 -13.95
C VAL A 110 4.77 0.20 -13.66
N ALA A 111 4.53 -0.62 -14.69
CA ALA A 111 4.15 -2.02 -14.52
C ALA A 111 5.14 -2.79 -13.63
N VAL A 112 6.44 -2.68 -13.92
CA VAL A 112 7.47 -3.40 -13.18
C VAL A 112 7.66 -2.83 -11.77
N VAL A 113 7.78 -1.50 -11.64
CA VAL A 113 8.05 -0.86 -10.35
C VAL A 113 6.86 -1.04 -9.40
N GLY A 114 5.64 -0.71 -9.86
CA GLY A 114 4.42 -0.89 -9.08
C GLY A 114 4.17 -2.37 -8.75
N GLY A 115 4.38 -3.26 -9.73
CA GLY A 115 4.19 -4.70 -9.58
C GLY A 115 5.13 -5.30 -8.55
N VAL A 116 6.40 -4.89 -8.54
CA VAL A 116 7.37 -5.29 -7.51
C VAL A 116 6.99 -4.74 -6.14
N LEU A 117 6.69 -3.44 -6.05
CA LEU A 117 6.38 -2.78 -4.77
C LEU A 117 5.14 -3.40 -4.10
N MET A 118 4.02 -3.51 -4.82
CA MET A 118 2.81 -4.15 -4.29
C MET A 118 3.00 -5.67 -4.11
N GLY A 119 3.72 -6.33 -5.03
CA GLY A 119 3.99 -7.77 -4.97
C GLY A 119 4.73 -8.20 -3.70
N VAL A 120 5.68 -7.38 -3.22
CA VAL A 120 6.37 -7.63 -1.93
C VAL A 120 5.36 -7.70 -0.78
N PHE A 121 4.41 -6.76 -0.70
CA PHE A 121 3.39 -6.76 0.36
C PHE A 121 2.44 -7.97 0.26
N VAL A 122 2.07 -8.37 -0.96
CA VAL A 122 1.29 -9.60 -1.19
C VAL A 122 2.04 -10.83 -0.64
N LEU A 123 3.32 -10.97 -0.99
CA LEU A 123 4.14 -12.09 -0.53
C LEU A 123 4.30 -12.12 0.99
N VAL A 124 4.53 -10.96 1.61
CA VAL A 124 4.61 -10.83 3.08
C VAL A 124 3.27 -11.25 3.71
N GLY A 125 2.14 -10.77 3.17
CA GLY A 125 0.81 -11.13 3.64
C GLY A 125 0.53 -12.64 3.55
N ILE A 126 0.88 -13.27 2.44
CA ILE A 126 0.71 -14.73 2.23
C ILE A 126 1.57 -15.52 3.23
N ARG A 127 2.85 -15.15 3.40
CA ARG A 127 3.77 -15.83 4.35
C ARG A 127 3.23 -15.76 5.77
N HIS A 128 2.76 -14.59 6.18
CA HIS A 128 2.20 -14.39 7.51
C HIS A 128 0.84 -15.12 7.70
N SER A 129 0.03 -15.27 6.66
CA SER A 129 -1.21 -16.06 6.75
C SER A 129 -0.96 -17.57 6.89
N LYS A 130 0.10 -18.11 6.28
CA LYS A 130 0.43 -19.54 6.37
C LYS A 130 0.90 -19.94 7.78
N GLY A 131 1.67 -19.08 8.45
CA GLY A 131 2.20 -19.34 9.79
C GLY A 131 1.17 -19.31 10.93
N ARG A 132 -0.08 -18.92 10.68
CA ARG A 132 -1.17 -18.92 11.68
C ARG A 132 -2.21 -20.03 11.47
N GLY A 133 -2.04 -20.85 10.43
CA GLY A 133 -2.95 -21.94 10.06
C GLY A 133 -2.35 -23.33 10.21
N ALA A 134 -1.19 -23.44 10.86
CA ALA A 134 -0.57 -24.68 11.34
C ALA A 134 -0.55 -24.62 12.88
#